data_AF-A0A5N6VZ32-F1
#
_entry.id   AF-A0A5N6VZ32-F1
#
_cell.length_a   1.000
_cell.length_b   1.000
_cell.length_c   1.000
_cell.angle_alpha   90.00
_cell.angle_beta   90.00
_cell.angle_gamma   90.00
#
_symmetry.space_group_name_H-M   'P 1'
#
loop_
_entity.id
_entity.type
_entity.pdbx_description
1 polymer ?
#
loop_
_entity_poly.entity_id
_entity_poly.type
_entity_poly.pdbx_seq_one_letter_code
_entity_poly.pdbx_strand_id
1 'polypeptide(L)'
;MSQPYHTITKSLTFPNLDQYQWWQQAGPTLSKLLSTANYPIDQQYQYLLLLGLHIIPMLGPYPSSQRPGLYKSPIGGIGTLELSQNFTKDKNTVRMGFEPVHYMATTGQDQCNQLIMNEALTTFKRLGATVDLSLYHSLVSGLTLSDTELTILREKDELKKHQTKSQHVLGIDMKGGDVLVKVYIYPQLKAIAQQVPVSEMIFSALSKVDNGKLGESGCLTVMKEFIADESVNPARTPVTFLACDLLEPSQARFKVYIAEFQFDSETLSRNWTLGGRLNDPETLKGLELLQELWTAFNLPQGLREPPKPGDSPVRLPFLYNFEMQSGRKFPKSKVYFPLADVNDRDIANVLTAFFEKHGCAGLAKSYTENLLQYFPGVDLAESVALHAWLSFSYSEKTGPYMTVYYQWPDSFNQCHLTAASS
;
A
#
# COMPACT_ATOMS: atom_id res chain seq x y z
N MET A 1 -27.36 5.24 -3.91
CA MET A 1 -26.70 4.13 -3.16
C MET A 1 -26.90 2.82 -3.92
N SER A 2 -25.99 1.85 -3.82
CA SER A 2 -25.98 0.62 -4.66
C SER A 2 -26.80 -0.53 -4.06
N GLN A 3 -27.53 -1.26 -4.92
CA GLN A 3 -28.46 -2.32 -4.54
C GLN A 3 -27.84 -3.51 -3.77
N PRO A 4 -26.60 -3.96 -4.06
CA PRO A 4 -26.00 -5.10 -3.34
C PRO A 4 -25.77 -4.83 -1.85
N TYR A 5 -25.17 -3.69 -1.50
CA TYR A 5 -24.91 -3.31 -0.11
C TYR A 5 -26.19 -3.32 0.74
N HIS A 6 -27.25 -2.67 0.28
CA HIS A 6 -28.53 -2.63 1.00
C HIS A 6 -29.18 -4.00 1.14
N THR A 7 -29.05 -4.84 0.12
CA THR A 7 -29.64 -6.18 0.12
C THR A 7 -28.96 -7.07 1.15
N ILE A 8 -27.63 -7.08 1.15
CA ILE A 8 -26.83 -7.88 2.10
C ILE A 8 -26.95 -7.33 3.53
N THR A 9 -26.95 -6.01 3.71
CA THR A 9 -27.04 -5.36 5.03
C THR A 9 -28.28 -5.79 5.83
N LYS A 10 -29.40 -6.10 5.14
CA LYS A 10 -30.62 -6.59 5.80
C LYS A 10 -30.46 -7.97 6.45
N SER A 11 -29.46 -8.74 6.02
CA SER A 11 -29.27 -10.14 6.41
C SER A 11 -27.97 -10.37 7.20
N LEU A 12 -27.02 -9.44 7.14
CA LEU A 12 -25.79 -9.53 7.94
C LEU A 12 -26.04 -9.10 9.38
N THR A 13 -25.49 -9.87 10.31
CA THR A 13 -25.42 -9.52 11.73
C THR A 13 -23.98 -9.28 12.12
N PHE A 14 -23.72 -8.22 12.88
CA PHE A 14 -22.40 -7.93 13.41
C PHE A 14 -22.39 -8.20 14.93
N PRO A 15 -21.38 -8.93 15.44
CA PRO A 15 -21.32 -9.35 16.84
C PRO A 15 -21.04 -8.18 17.80
N ASN A 16 -20.55 -7.04 17.31
CA ASN A 16 -20.26 -5.86 18.11
C ASN A 16 -20.38 -4.56 17.28
N LEU A 17 -20.37 -3.42 17.98
CA LEU A 17 -20.51 -2.10 17.38
C LEU A 17 -19.34 -1.73 16.47
N ASP A 18 -18.10 -2.13 16.80
CA ASP A 18 -16.93 -1.82 15.97
C ASP A 18 -17.05 -2.46 14.58
N GLN A 19 -17.42 -3.73 14.50
CA GLN A 19 -17.64 -4.42 13.22
C GLN A 19 -18.82 -3.81 12.44
N TYR A 20 -19.88 -3.41 13.13
CA TYR A 20 -20.99 -2.68 12.49
C TYR A 20 -20.52 -1.34 11.92
N GLN A 21 -19.73 -0.55 12.67
CA GLN A 21 -19.18 0.72 12.22
C GLN A 21 -18.25 0.55 11.02
N TRP A 22 -17.37 -0.47 11.04
CA TRP A 22 -16.58 -0.86 9.88
C TRP A 22 -17.42 -1.11 8.65
N TRP A 23 -18.53 -1.86 8.80
CA TRP A 23 -19.43 -2.16 7.69
C TRP A 23 -20.15 -0.92 7.16
N GLN A 24 -20.67 -0.08 8.04
CA GLN A 24 -21.34 1.17 7.63
C GLN A 24 -20.39 2.10 6.89
N GLN A 25 -19.09 2.11 7.24
CA GLN A 25 -18.11 2.96 6.59
C GLN A 25 -17.59 2.37 5.27
N ALA A 26 -17.11 1.13 5.29
CA ALA A 26 -16.41 0.53 4.14
C ALA A 26 -17.36 -0.13 3.13
N GLY A 27 -18.48 -0.68 3.59
CA GLY A 27 -19.43 -1.44 2.77
C GLY A 27 -20.05 -0.63 1.63
N PRO A 28 -20.64 0.55 1.87
CA PRO A 28 -21.23 1.38 0.82
C PRO A 28 -20.20 1.76 -0.26
N THR A 29 -18.99 2.14 0.15
CA THR A 29 -17.94 2.57 -0.77
C THR A 29 -17.37 1.42 -1.56
N LEU A 30 -17.09 0.26 -0.94
CA LEU A 30 -16.67 -0.93 -1.68
C LEU A 30 -17.73 -1.32 -2.72
N SER A 31 -19.01 -1.33 -2.33
CA SER A 31 -20.11 -1.62 -3.25
C SER A 31 -20.14 -0.64 -4.42
N LYS A 32 -19.85 0.65 -4.18
CA LYS A 32 -19.80 1.64 -5.24
C LYS A 32 -18.58 1.46 -6.15
N LEU A 33 -17.39 1.26 -5.59
CA LEU A 33 -16.15 0.99 -6.32
C LEU A 33 -16.30 -0.22 -7.26
N LEU A 34 -16.91 -1.29 -6.78
CA LEU A 34 -17.17 -2.49 -7.60
C LEU A 34 -18.16 -2.20 -8.73
N SER A 35 -19.24 -1.47 -8.44
CA SER A 35 -20.24 -1.10 -9.45
C SER A 35 -19.68 -0.20 -10.55
N THR A 36 -18.89 0.83 -10.21
CA THR A 36 -18.30 1.77 -11.19
C THR A 36 -17.15 1.18 -11.96
N ALA A 37 -16.48 0.17 -11.39
CA ALA A 37 -15.50 -0.65 -12.11
C ALA A 37 -16.15 -1.77 -12.95
N ASN A 38 -17.48 -1.77 -13.11
CA ASN A 38 -18.23 -2.72 -13.93
C ASN A 38 -18.02 -4.19 -13.52
N TYR A 39 -17.91 -4.47 -12.22
CA TYR A 39 -17.88 -5.86 -11.74
C TYR A 39 -19.25 -6.52 -11.99
N PRO A 40 -19.29 -7.79 -12.45
CA PRO A 40 -20.51 -8.57 -12.50
C PRO A 40 -21.24 -8.59 -11.15
N ILE A 41 -22.57 -8.62 -11.17
CA ILE A 41 -23.38 -8.45 -9.96
C ILE A 41 -23.06 -9.52 -8.90
N ASP A 42 -22.86 -10.77 -9.32
CA ASP A 42 -22.43 -11.89 -8.49
C ASP A 42 -21.09 -11.60 -7.80
N GLN A 43 -20.12 -11.02 -8.51
CA GLN A 43 -18.84 -10.61 -7.92
C GLN A 43 -19.00 -9.43 -6.95
N GLN A 44 -19.94 -8.51 -7.19
CA GLN A 44 -20.25 -7.44 -6.23
C GLN A 44 -20.73 -8.03 -4.90
N TYR A 45 -21.64 -9.01 -4.93
CA TYR A 45 -22.07 -9.73 -3.73
C TYR A 45 -20.92 -10.50 -3.08
N GLN A 46 -20.14 -11.24 -3.86
CA GLN A 46 -19.02 -12.05 -3.38
C GLN A 46 -18.01 -11.20 -2.58
N TYR A 47 -17.56 -10.07 -3.14
CA TYR A 47 -16.54 -9.24 -2.50
C TYR A 47 -17.08 -8.43 -1.32
N LEU A 48 -18.37 -8.09 -1.31
CA LEU A 48 -19.02 -7.50 -0.13
C LEU A 48 -19.15 -8.51 1.01
N LEU A 49 -19.48 -9.78 0.70
CA LEU A 49 -19.51 -10.85 1.69
C LEU A 49 -18.11 -11.15 2.22
N LEU A 50 -17.08 -11.14 1.36
CA LEU A 50 -15.69 -11.25 1.79
C LEU A 50 -15.32 -10.16 2.81
N LEU A 51 -15.68 -8.90 2.51
CA LEU A 51 -15.47 -7.78 3.44
C LEU A 51 -16.21 -8.03 4.77
N GLY A 52 -17.52 -8.25 4.71
CA GLY A 52 -18.39 -8.34 5.88
C GLY A 52 -18.10 -9.52 6.80
N LEU A 53 -17.89 -10.70 6.22
CA LEU A 53 -17.80 -11.96 6.97
C LEU A 53 -16.38 -12.35 7.37
N HIS A 54 -15.36 -11.90 6.63
CA HIS A 54 -14.00 -12.40 6.80
C HIS A 54 -12.99 -11.30 7.09
N ILE A 55 -13.07 -10.14 6.44
CA ILE A 55 -12.10 -9.05 6.66
C ILE A 55 -12.46 -8.23 7.90
N ILE A 56 -13.70 -7.73 8.00
CA ILE A 56 -14.15 -6.88 9.12
C ILE A 56 -13.86 -7.50 10.51
N PRO A 57 -14.07 -8.80 10.74
CA PRO A 57 -13.72 -9.42 12.02
C PRO A 57 -12.25 -9.28 12.42
N MET A 58 -11.36 -9.09 11.44
CA MET A 58 -9.92 -8.95 11.64
C MET A 58 -9.46 -7.49 11.65
N LEU A 59 -10.33 -6.48 11.55
CA LEU A 59 -9.89 -5.07 11.50
C LEU A 59 -9.65 -4.45 12.88
N GLY A 60 -9.99 -5.16 13.95
CA GLY A 60 -9.90 -4.66 15.32
C GLY A 60 -10.94 -3.57 15.63
N PRO A 61 -10.77 -2.82 16.73
CA PRO A 61 -11.67 -1.73 17.11
C PRO A 61 -11.74 -0.63 16.03
N TYR A 62 -12.93 -0.05 15.84
CA TYR A 62 -13.12 1.01 14.86
C TYR A 62 -12.37 2.30 15.30
N PRO A 63 -11.60 2.96 14.42
CA PRO A 63 -10.88 4.17 14.80
C PRO A 63 -11.84 5.33 15.10
N SER A 64 -11.54 6.13 16.13
CA SER A 64 -12.31 7.34 16.45
C SER A 64 -11.44 8.34 17.22
N SER A 65 -11.69 9.64 17.07
CA SER A 65 -11.01 10.70 17.84
C SER A 65 -11.14 10.54 19.35
N GLN A 66 -12.21 9.91 19.83
CA GLN A 66 -12.45 9.60 21.24
C GLN A 66 -11.62 8.41 21.76
N ARG A 67 -10.95 7.66 20.86
CA ARG A 67 -10.14 6.48 21.18
C ARG A 67 -8.72 6.62 20.62
N PRO A 68 -7.94 7.63 21.05
CA PRO A 68 -6.61 7.91 20.47
C PRO A 68 -5.58 6.81 20.77
N GLY A 69 -5.79 6.02 21.82
CA GLY A 69 -4.88 4.94 22.25
C GLY A 69 -5.04 3.60 21.53
N LEU A 70 -5.89 3.51 20.50
CA LEU A 70 -5.99 2.29 19.68
C LEU A 70 -4.69 2.01 18.93
N TYR A 71 -4.49 0.74 18.57
CA TYR A 71 -3.39 0.32 17.71
C TYR A 71 -3.33 1.16 16.42
N LYS A 72 -2.12 1.56 16.02
CA LYS A 72 -1.87 2.41 14.85
C LYS A 72 -1.22 1.59 13.74
N SER A 73 -1.91 1.50 12.61
CA SER A 73 -1.45 0.85 11.39
C SER A 73 -0.62 1.81 10.52
N PRO A 74 0.30 1.34 9.66
CA PRO A 74 1.02 2.16 8.70
C PRO A 74 0.18 2.51 7.47
N ILE A 75 -0.96 1.84 7.25
CA ILE A 75 -1.81 2.12 6.10
C ILE A 75 -2.75 3.29 6.36
N GLY A 76 -3.09 4.00 5.29
CA GLY A 76 -4.11 5.04 5.30
C GLY A 76 -5.51 4.46 5.20
N GLY A 77 -6.43 5.27 4.69
CA GLY A 77 -7.83 4.86 4.52
C GLY A 77 -8.63 5.02 5.80
N ILE A 78 -9.48 4.04 6.08
CA ILE A 78 -10.27 3.96 7.30
C ILE A 78 -9.44 3.17 8.31
N GLY A 79 -8.55 3.80 9.06
CA GLY A 79 -7.84 3.14 10.17
C GLY A 79 -6.87 2.02 9.79
N THR A 80 -7.34 0.77 9.79
CA THR A 80 -6.61 -0.47 9.46
C THR A 80 -7.08 -1.07 8.13
N LEU A 81 -7.89 -0.33 7.36
CA LEU A 81 -8.42 -0.72 6.05
C LEU A 81 -8.30 0.44 5.05
N GLU A 82 -7.75 0.15 3.88
CA GLU A 82 -7.61 1.07 2.75
C GLU A 82 -8.26 0.48 1.50
N LEU A 83 -9.06 1.27 0.80
CA LEU A 83 -9.60 0.90 -0.52
C LEU A 83 -8.83 1.64 -1.61
N SER A 84 -8.51 0.94 -2.69
CA SER A 84 -7.85 1.55 -3.85
C SER A 84 -8.41 1.03 -5.16
N GLN A 85 -8.29 1.84 -6.21
CA GLN A 85 -8.74 1.49 -7.56
C GLN A 85 -7.55 1.60 -8.52
N ASN A 86 -7.24 0.50 -9.19
CA ASN A 86 -6.31 0.49 -10.31
C ASN A 86 -7.06 0.87 -11.59
N PHE A 87 -6.46 1.74 -12.38
CA PHE A 87 -6.88 2.15 -13.70
C PHE A 87 -5.82 1.71 -14.71
N THR A 88 -6.24 0.98 -15.73
CA THR A 88 -5.49 0.75 -16.96
C THR A 88 -6.40 1.11 -18.15
N LYS A 89 -5.84 1.10 -19.36
CA LYS A 89 -6.60 1.35 -20.60
C LYS A 89 -7.87 0.50 -20.70
N ASP A 90 -7.79 -0.77 -20.31
CA ASP A 90 -8.83 -1.76 -20.59
C ASP A 90 -9.63 -2.18 -19.35
N LYS A 91 -9.14 -1.88 -18.14
CA LYS A 91 -9.72 -2.43 -16.92
C LYS A 91 -9.54 -1.54 -15.70
N ASN A 92 -10.59 -1.51 -14.88
CA ASN A 92 -10.53 -1.02 -13.51
C ASN A 92 -10.54 -2.18 -12.52
N THR A 93 -9.57 -2.22 -11.61
CA THR A 93 -9.47 -3.29 -10.60
C THR A 93 -9.52 -2.69 -9.21
N VAL A 94 -10.54 -3.06 -8.43
CA VAL A 94 -10.69 -2.65 -7.03
C VAL A 94 -9.76 -3.52 -6.16
N ARG A 95 -9.18 -2.90 -5.14
CA ARG A 95 -8.26 -3.54 -4.19
C ARG A 95 -8.58 -3.10 -2.77
N MET A 96 -8.22 -3.96 -1.82
CA MET A 96 -8.18 -3.60 -0.40
C MET A 96 -6.77 -3.83 0.13
N GLY A 97 -6.23 -2.86 0.86
CA GLY A 97 -5.13 -3.06 1.79
C GLY A 97 -5.70 -3.09 3.20
N PHE A 98 -5.27 -4.01 4.05
CA PHE A 98 -5.67 -3.99 5.45
C PHE A 98 -4.61 -4.63 6.34
N GLU A 99 -4.51 -4.15 7.57
CA GLU A 99 -3.75 -4.83 8.61
C GLU A 99 -4.73 -5.66 9.45
N PRO A 100 -4.59 -6.99 9.48
CA PRO A 100 -5.28 -7.78 10.48
C PRO A 100 -4.82 -7.33 11.88
N VAL A 101 -5.73 -6.90 12.75
CA VAL A 101 -5.46 -6.44 14.11
C VAL A 101 -6.33 -7.19 15.11
N HIS A 102 -5.69 -7.87 16.07
CA HIS A 102 -6.41 -8.44 17.21
C HIS A 102 -6.65 -7.38 18.29
N TYR A 103 -7.71 -7.51 19.09
CA TYR A 103 -7.97 -6.62 20.22
C TYR A 103 -6.79 -6.56 21.21
N MET A 104 -6.02 -7.65 21.34
CA MET A 104 -4.83 -7.72 22.18
C MET A 104 -3.69 -6.79 21.75
N ALA A 105 -3.65 -6.38 20.49
CA ALA A 105 -2.69 -5.38 20.03
C ALA A 105 -2.99 -3.99 20.59
N THR A 106 -4.27 -3.72 20.88
CA THR A 106 -4.73 -2.48 21.53
C THR A 106 -4.54 -2.53 23.05
N THR A 107 -4.76 -3.69 23.70
CA THR A 107 -4.59 -3.81 25.16
C THR A 107 -3.14 -3.92 25.61
N GLY A 108 -2.20 -4.02 24.67
CA GLY A 108 -0.76 -4.09 24.94
C GLY A 108 -0.22 -5.50 25.23
N GLN A 109 -1.04 -6.54 25.16
CA GLN A 109 -0.57 -7.93 25.29
C GLN A 109 0.19 -8.40 24.03
N ASP A 110 -0.16 -7.86 22.87
CA ASP A 110 0.53 -8.09 21.58
C ASP A 110 0.94 -6.76 20.93
N GLN A 111 1.87 -6.03 21.56
CA GLN A 111 2.23 -4.65 21.18
C GLN A 111 2.65 -4.49 19.71
N CYS A 112 3.16 -5.55 19.06
CA CYS A 112 3.61 -5.53 17.67
C CYS A 112 2.68 -6.31 16.72
N ASN A 113 1.48 -6.67 17.19
CA ASN A 113 0.41 -7.28 16.38
C ASN A 113 0.84 -8.52 15.58
N GLN A 114 1.54 -9.45 16.24
CA GLN A 114 2.12 -10.62 15.58
C GLN A 114 1.18 -11.83 15.53
N LEU A 115 0.24 -11.93 16.48
CA LEU A 115 -0.51 -13.17 16.71
C LEU A 115 -1.58 -13.46 15.66
N ILE A 116 -2.20 -12.44 15.08
CA ILE A 116 -3.37 -12.58 14.19
C ILE A 116 -3.01 -13.01 12.77
N MET A 117 -1.76 -12.82 12.35
CA MET A 117 -1.38 -12.98 10.94
C MET A 117 -1.61 -14.42 10.42
N ASN A 118 -1.31 -15.43 11.25
CA ASN A 118 -1.54 -16.84 10.88
C ASN A 118 -3.03 -17.15 10.70
N GLU A 119 -3.90 -16.58 11.53
CA GLU A 119 -5.35 -16.74 11.41
C GLU A 119 -5.87 -16.09 10.11
N ALA A 120 -5.37 -14.89 9.78
CA ALA A 120 -5.75 -14.19 8.57
C ALA A 120 -5.39 -14.98 7.30
N LEU A 121 -4.16 -15.47 7.21
CA LEU A 121 -3.71 -16.28 6.07
C LEU A 121 -4.46 -17.62 5.98
N THR A 122 -4.71 -18.27 7.12
CA THR A 122 -5.52 -19.51 7.17
C THR A 122 -6.95 -19.27 6.70
N THR A 123 -7.52 -18.12 7.00
CA THR A 123 -8.87 -17.74 6.54
C THR A 123 -8.91 -17.63 5.01
N PHE A 124 -7.97 -16.93 4.37
CA PHE A 124 -7.91 -16.90 2.91
C PHE A 124 -7.73 -18.28 2.27
N LYS A 125 -6.89 -19.13 2.87
CA LYS A 125 -6.70 -20.51 2.40
C LYS A 125 -8.00 -21.33 2.48
N ARG A 126 -8.77 -21.18 3.56
CA ARG A 126 -10.09 -21.85 3.70
C ARG A 126 -11.13 -21.35 2.70
N LEU A 127 -11.01 -20.09 2.28
CA LEU A 127 -11.87 -19.50 1.25
C LEU A 127 -11.47 -19.92 -0.18
N GLY A 128 -10.44 -20.76 -0.32
CA GLY A 128 -9.97 -21.24 -1.62
C GLY A 128 -9.04 -20.28 -2.36
N ALA A 129 -8.59 -19.19 -1.72
CA ALA A 129 -7.60 -18.31 -2.32
C ALA A 129 -6.27 -19.04 -2.51
N THR A 130 -5.61 -18.80 -3.64
CA THR A 130 -4.26 -19.32 -3.90
C THR A 130 -3.26 -18.57 -3.04
N VAL A 131 -2.82 -19.20 -1.93
CA VAL A 131 -1.87 -18.63 -0.97
C VAL A 131 -0.77 -19.63 -0.65
N ASP A 132 0.47 -19.29 -1.01
CA ASP A 132 1.67 -20.04 -0.62
C ASP A 132 2.23 -19.54 0.71
N LEU A 133 2.10 -20.38 1.75
CA LEU A 133 2.61 -20.08 3.09
C LEU A 133 4.11 -20.38 3.23
N SER A 134 4.69 -21.21 2.36
CA SER A 134 6.12 -21.53 2.41
C SER A 134 6.96 -20.28 2.12
N LEU A 135 6.54 -19.49 1.12
CA LEU A 135 7.16 -18.21 0.82
C LEU A 135 7.02 -17.24 2.00
N TYR A 136 5.83 -17.13 2.58
CA TYR A 136 5.59 -16.29 3.76
C TYR A 136 6.52 -16.68 4.92
N HIS A 137 6.58 -17.96 5.28
CA HIS A 137 7.43 -18.45 6.37
C HIS A 137 8.94 -18.24 6.10
N SER A 138 9.36 -18.35 4.84
CA SER A 138 10.75 -18.10 4.45
C SER A 138 11.19 -16.65 4.65
N LEU A 139 10.27 -15.69 4.51
CA LEU A 139 10.54 -14.26 4.63
C LEU A 139 10.34 -13.73 6.05
N VAL A 140 9.25 -14.15 6.71
CA VAL A 140 8.84 -13.60 8.02
C VAL A 140 9.91 -13.80 9.09
N SER A 141 10.55 -14.97 9.14
CA SER A 141 11.62 -15.25 10.13
C SER A 141 12.80 -14.27 10.04
N GLY A 142 13.13 -13.83 8.83
CA GLY A 142 14.22 -12.89 8.56
C GLY A 142 13.82 -11.43 8.66
N LEU A 143 12.52 -11.10 8.66
CA LEU A 143 12.03 -9.75 8.47
C LEU A 143 11.09 -9.25 9.57
N THR A 144 10.66 -10.11 10.51
CA THR A 144 9.85 -9.70 11.66
C THR A 144 10.45 -10.13 12.98
N LEU A 145 9.95 -9.54 14.07
CA LEU A 145 10.46 -9.77 15.42
C LEU A 145 10.26 -11.22 15.87
N SER A 146 11.29 -11.75 16.52
CA SER A 146 11.23 -12.89 17.42
C SER A 146 10.94 -12.41 18.84
N ASP A 147 10.60 -13.35 19.73
CA ASP A 147 10.37 -13.05 21.16
C ASP A 147 11.62 -12.47 21.84
N THR A 148 12.81 -12.94 21.45
CA THR A 148 14.10 -12.42 21.95
C THR A 148 14.29 -10.97 21.51
N GLU A 149 14.07 -10.65 20.25
CA GLU A 149 14.19 -9.28 19.73
C GLU A 149 13.16 -8.34 20.34
N LEU A 150 11.92 -8.81 20.53
CA LEU A 150 10.89 -8.05 21.22
C LEU A 150 11.27 -7.75 22.67
N THR A 151 11.92 -8.67 23.36
CA THR A 151 12.44 -8.48 24.72
C THR A 151 13.51 -7.39 24.74
N ILE A 152 14.47 -7.43 23.81
CA ILE A 152 15.51 -6.39 23.65
C ILE A 152 14.88 -5.01 23.46
N LEU A 153 13.86 -4.88 22.60
CA LEU A 153 13.18 -3.61 22.35
C LEU A 153 12.42 -3.09 23.57
N ARG A 154 11.84 -3.99 24.38
CA ARG A 154 11.15 -3.63 25.63
C ARG A 154 12.12 -3.12 26.69
N GLU A 155 13.25 -3.81 26.88
CA GLU A 155 14.28 -3.42 27.84
C GLU A 155 14.88 -2.04 27.53
N LYS A 156 14.97 -1.69 26.25
CA LYS A 156 15.48 -0.39 25.76
C LYS A 156 14.40 0.69 25.62
N ASP A 157 13.15 0.39 25.99
CA ASP A 157 11.99 1.27 25.82
C ASP A 157 11.78 1.76 24.35
N GLU A 158 12.32 1.03 23.36
CA GLU A 158 12.25 1.42 21.95
C GLU A 158 10.81 1.46 21.43
N LEU A 159 9.98 0.49 21.85
CA LEU A 159 8.59 0.42 21.40
C LEU A 159 7.78 1.69 21.74
N LYS A 160 8.14 2.44 22.79
CA LYS A 160 7.45 3.69 23.15
C LYS A 160 7.77 4.83 22.18
N LYS A 161 8.90 4.76 21.48
CA LYS A 161 9.34 5.77 20.50
C LYS A 161 8.65 5.63 19.15
N HIS A 162 8.02 4.49 18.88
CA HIS A 162 7.33 4.21 17.63
C HIS A 162 5.81 4.19 17.81
N GLN A 163 5.12 5.08 17.09
CA GLN A 163 3.67 5.09 17.03
C GLN A 163 3.13 3.82 16.37
N THR A 164 3.64 3.53 15.18
CA THR A 164 3.32 2.32 14.42
C THR A 164 4.29 1.21 14.77
N LYS A 165 3.76 0.01 15.07
CA LYS A 165 4.54 -1.17 15.48
C LYS A 165 4.29 -2.37 14.57
N SER A 166 3.72 -2.12 13.40
CA SER A 166 3.30 -3.15 12.46
C SER A 166 4.46 -3.97 11.97
N GLN A 167 4.19 -5.27 11.80
CA GLN A 167 5.10 -6.21 11.19
C GLN A 167 4.61 -6.61 9.80
N HIS A 168 3.28 -6.59 9.59
CA HIS A 168 2.65 -7.05 8.37
C HIS A 168 1.44 -6.20 7.99
N VAL A 169 1.18 -6.10 6.69
CA VAL A 169 -0.08 -5.65 6.10
C VAL A 169 -0.44 -6.61 4.97
N LEU A 170 -1.73 -6.84 4.76
CA LEU A 170 -2.25 -7.63 3.64
C LEU A 170 -2.80 -6.73 2.54
N GLY A 171 -2.61 -7.14 1.29
CA GLY A 171 -3.28 -6.55 0.13
C GLY A 171 -4.03 -7.62 -0.64
N ILE A 172 -5.21 -7.29 -1.15
CA ILE A 172 -6.00 -8.17 -2.00
C ILE A 172 -6.42 -7.49 -3.29
N ASP A 173 -6.10 -8.13 -4.42
CA ASP A 173 -6.61 -7.74 -5.74
C ASP A 173 -7.85 -8.57 -6.07
N MET A 174 -9.00 -7.90 -6.20
CA MET A 174 -10.27 -8.55 -6.54
C MET A 174 -10.37 -8.70 -8.06
N LYS A 175 -10.10 -9.90 -8.59
CA LYS A 175 -10.03 -10.12 -10.04
C LYS A 175 -10.69 -11.44 -10.44
N GLY A 176 -11.75 -11.33 -11.24
CA GLY A 176 -12.32 -12.49 -11.95
C GLY A 176 -12.98 -13.51 -11.03
N GLY A 177 -13.60 -13.05 -9.93
CA GLY A 177 -14.20 -13.94 -8.93
C GLY A 177 -13.18 -14.58 -7.98
N ASP A 178 -11.92 -14.19 -8.02
CA ASP A 178 -10.87 -14.63 -7.10
C ASP A 178 -10.18 -13.43 -6.43
N VAL A 179 -9.29 -13.70 -5.46
CA VAL A 179 -8.43 -12.73 -4.79
C VAL A 179 -6.97 -13.14 -4.90
N LEU A 180 -6.12 -12.23 -5.39
CA LEU A 180 -4.68 -12.36 -5.25
C LEU A 180 -4.26 -11.73 -3.93
N VAL A 181 -3.74 -12.55 -3.01
CA VAL A 181 -3.27 -12.08 -1.70
C VAL A 181 -1.79 -11.67 -1.77
N LYS A 182 -1.48 -10.52 -1.18
CA LYS A 182 -0.14 -9.94 -1.04
C LYS A 182 0.15 -9.70 0.41
N VAL A 183 1.41 -9.83 0.80
CA VAL A 183 1.90 -9.40 2.10
C VAL A 183 2.89 -8.25 1.93
N TYR A 184 2.83 -7.30 2.84
CA TYR A 184 3.79 -6.23 3.03
C TYR A 184 4.43 -6.44 4.40
N ILE A 185 5.75 -6.44 4.48
CA ILE A 185 6.52 -6.78 5.69
C ILE A 185 7.37 -5.57 6.08
N TYR A 186 7.27 -5.17 7.35
CA TYR A 186 7.88 -3.97 7.92
C TYR A 186 9.01 -4.33 8.91
N PRO A 187 10.28 -4.37 8.45
CA PRO A 187 11.40 -4.87 9.25
C PRO A 187 12.02 -3.84 10.20
N GLN A 188 11.46 -2.63 10.34
CA GLN A 188 12.06 -1.52 11.08
C GLN A 188 12.41 -1.89 12.52
N LEU A 189 11.46 -2.48 13.26
CA LEU A 189 11.70 -2.86 14.65
C LEU A 189 12.74 -3.98 14.75
N LYS A 190 12.76 -4.92 13.80
CA LYS A 190 13.79 -5.96 13.73
C LYS A 190 15.17 -5.35 13.46
N ALA A 191 15.24 -4.38 12.54
CA ALA A 191 16.45 -3.60 12.24
C ALA A 191 17.02 -2.92 13.48
N ILE A 192 16.17 -2.30 14.30
CA ILE A 192 16.58 -1.68 15.56
C ILE A 192 17.07 -2.72 16.56
N ALA A 193 16.37 -3.85 16.69
CA ALA A 193 16.73 -4.92 17.62
C ALA A 193 18.09 -5.57 17.27
N GLN A 194 18.34 -5.80 15.98
CA GLN A 194 19.58 -6.44 15.49
C GLN A 194 20.71 -5.46 15.19
N GLN A 195 20.43 -4.15 15.11
CA GLN A 195 21.36 -3.12 14.63
C GLN A 195 21.87 -3.40 13.20
N VAL A 196 20.99 -3.91 12.34
CA VAL A 196 21.28 -4.21 10.93
C VAL A 196 20.38 -3.33 10.05
N PRO A 197 20.90 -2.66 9.00
CA PRO A 197 20.09 -1.83 8.12
C PRO A 197 18.93 -2.60 7.48
N VAL A 198 17.78 -1.93 7.32
CA VAL A 198 16.58 -2.48 6.67
C VAL A 198 16.89 -3.01 5.26
N SER A 199 17.69 -2.28 4.49
CA SER A 199 18.13 -2.69 3.15
C SER A 199 18.86 -4.03 3.16
N GLU A 200 19.80 -4.21 4.09
CA GLU A 200 20.57 -5.43 4.25
C GLU A 200 19.67 -6.62 4.64
N MET A 201 18.75 -6.42 5.59
CA MET A 201 17.78 -7.45 5.97
C MET A 201 16.94 -7.92 4.78
N ILE A 202 16.35 -6.96 4.05
CA ILE A 202 15.50 -7.27 2.89
C ILE A 202 16.30 -7.98 1.82
N PHE A 203 17.49 -7.49 1.46
CA PHE A 203 18.32 -8.11 0.43
C PHE A 203 18.87 -9.48 0.82
N SER A 204 19.15 -9.71 2.11
CA SER A 204 19.56 -11.02 2.65
C SER A 204 18.41 -12.03 2.68
N ALA A 205 17.17 -11.58 2.95
CA ALA A 205 16.00 -12.43 2.85
C ALA A 205 15.72 -12.81 1.39
N LEU A 206 15.74 -11.83 0.48
CA LEU A 206 15.48 -12.05 -0.95
C LEU A 206 16.55 -12.91 -1.63
N SER A 207 17.80 -12.89 -1.18
CA SER A 207 18.86 -13.71 -1.78
C SER A 207 18.66 -15.22 -1.58
N LYS A 208 17.80 -15.62 -0.63
CA LYS A 208 17.52 -17.03 -0.30
C LYS A 208 16.23 -17.54 -0.96
N VAL A 209 15.42 -16.65 -1.53
CA VAL A 209 14.13 -16.97 -2.15
C VAL A 209 14.32 -17.81 -3.42
N ASP A 210 13.35 -18.69 -3.70
CA ASP A 210 13.32 -19.55 -4.88
C ASP A 210 14.63 -20.37 -5.02
N ASN A 211 15.07 -20.95 -3.91
CA ASN A 211 16.33 -21.70 -3.80
C ASN A 211 17.55 -20.90 -4.28
N GLY A 212 17.57 -19.60 -4.01
CA GLY A 212 18.67 -18.70 -4.38
C GLY A 212 18.54 -18.04 -5.75
N LYS A 213 17.59 -18.45 -6.60
CA LYS A 213 17.45 -17.93 -7.96
C LYS A 213 17.15 -16.43 -8.02
N LEU A 214 16.43 -15.89 -7.04
CA LEU A 214 16.22 -14.44 -6.96
C LEU A 214 17.51 -13.72 -6.55
N GLY A 215 18.32 -14.35 -5.69
CA GLY A 215 19.65 -13.86 -5.31
C GLY A 215 20.62 -13.76 -6.50
N GLU A 216 20.53 -14.72 -7.42
CA GLU A 216 21.30 -14.77 -8.67
C GLU A 216 20.72 -13.89 -9.79
N SER A 217 19.55 -13.29 -9.57
CA SER A 217 18.89 -12.46 -10.58
C SER A 217 19.59 -11.11 -10.74
N GLY A 218 19.62 -10.61 -11.99
CA GLY A 218 20.10 -9.26 -12.27
C GLY A 218 19.29 -8.18 -11.53
N CYS A 219 18.01 -8.45 -11.24
CA CYS A 219 17.15 -7.56 -10.46
C CYS A 219 17.75 -7.18 -9.10
N LEU A 220 18.17 -8.19 -8.31
CA LEU A 220 18.69 -7.93 -6.96
C LEU A 220 20.06 -7.25 -7.02
N THR A 221 20.89 -7.61 -8.00
CA THR A 221 22.18 -6.95 -8.25
C THR A 221 22.00 -5.47 -8.54
N VAL A 222 21.13 -5.12 -9.51
CA VAL A 222 20.83 -3.73 -9.88
C VAL A 222 20.32 -2.93 -8.68
N MET A 223 19.45 -3.52 -7.85
CA MET A 223 18.94 -2.87 -6.64
C MET A 223 20.04 -2.62 -5.60
N LYS A 224 20.92 -3.60 -5.35
CA LYS A 224 22.04 -3.44 -4.41
C LYS A 224 23.00 -2.36 -4.89
N GLU A 225 23.35 -2.36 -6.17
CA GLU A 225 24.24 -1.37 -6.77
C GLU A 225 23.65 0.04 -6.72
N PHE A 226 22.35 0.20 -7.00
CA PHE A 226 21.69 1.51 -6.89
C PHE A 226 21.69 2.03 -5.45
N ILE A 227 21.31 1.20 -4.47
CA ILE A 227 21.26 1.63 -3.06
C ILE A 227 22.65 1.95 -2.49
N ALA A 228 23.71 1.32 -3.02
CA ALA A 228 25.09 1.59 -2.63
C ALA A 228 25.75 2.76 -3.40
N ASP A 229 25.07 3.32 -4.40
CA ASP A 229 25.57 4.40 -5.24
C ASP A 229 25.76 5.70 -4.43
N GLU A 230 26.85 6.42 -4.66
CA GLU A 230 27.15 7.67 -3.93
C GLU A 230 26.10 8.77 -4.15
N SER A 231 25.37 8.71 -5.27
CA SER A 231 24.25 9.62 -5.52
C SER A 231 23.06 9.36 -4.58
N VAL A 232 22.98 8.18 -3.96
CA VAL A 232 21.89 7.77 -3.06
C VAL A 232 22.28 8.02 -1.62
N ASN A 233 21.66 9.05 -1.01
CA ASN A 233 21.82 9.33 0.41
C ASN A 233 20.80 8.49 1.22
N PRO A 234 21.23 7.53 2.07
CA PRO A 234 20.31 6.68 2.82
C PRO A 234 19.38 7.43 3.79
N ALA A 235 19.75 8.62 4.24
CA ALA A 235 18.90 9.45 5.10
C ALA A 235 17.74 10.09 4.32
N ARG A 236 17.89 10.29 3.00
CA ARG A 236 16.87 10.89 2.12
C ARG A 236 16.13 9.85 1.30
N THR A 237 16.79 8.76 0.93
CA THR A 237 16.27 7.70 0.08
C THR A 237 16.33 6.33 0.78
N PRO A 238 15.77 6.14 2.00
CA PRO A 238 15.89 4.88 2.72
C PRO A 238 15.07 3.76 2.08
N VAL A 239 15.58 2.53 2.13
CA VAL A 239 14.77 1.32 1.93
C VAL A 239 13.84 1.14 3.13
N THR A 240 12.55 0.94 2.88
CA THR A 240 11.52 0.97 3.93
C THR A 240 10.92 -0.39 4.20
N PHE A 241 10.29 -1.03 3.21
CA PHE A 241 9.59 -2.31 3.42
C PHE A 241 9.60 -3.17 2.16
N LEU A 242 9.27 -4.45 2.35
CA LEU A 242 9.14 -5.45 1.28
C LEU A 242 7.66 -5.77 1.08
N ALA A 243 7.23 -5.96 -0.17
CA ALA A 243 5.98 -6.65 -0.43
C ALA A 243 6.18 -7.83 -1.38
N CYS A 244 5.36 -8.87 -1.27
CA CYS A 244 5.31 -9.94 -2.25
C CYS A 244 3.89 -10.48 -2.46
N ASP A 245 3.66 -11.01 -3.66
CA ASP A 245 2.50 -11.85 -3.91
C ASP A 245 2.70 -13.20 -3.19
N LEU A 246 1.69 -13.68 -2.45
CA LEU A 246 1.74 -14.96 -1.75
C LEU A 246 1.46 -16.13 -2.70
N LEU A 247 2.29 -16.26 -3.72
CA LEU A 247 2.28 -17.32 -4.73
C LEU A 247 3.55 -18.18 -4.60
N GLU A 248 3.63 -19.24 -5.40
CA GLU A 248 4.87 -20.01 -5.54
C GLU A 248 6.07 -19.08 -5.82
N PRO A 249 7.25 -19.29 -5.19
CA PRO A 249 8.38 -18.36 -5.29
C PRO A 249 8.81 -17.97 -6.71
N SER A 250 8.69 -18.90 -7.67
CA SER A 250 9.02 -18.66 -9.09
C SER A 250 8.02 -17.75 -9.82
N GLN A 251 6.78 -17.71 -9.33
CA GLN A 251 5.68 -16.89 -9.86
C GLN A 251 5.50 -15.59 -9.07
N ALA A 252 5.96 -15.55 -7.83
CA ALA A 252 5.85 -14.42 -6.94
C ALA A 252 6.64 -13.20 -7.45
N ARG A 253 6.04 -12.02 -7.30
CA ARG A 253 6.70 -10.75 -7.55
C ARG A 253 7.07 -10.13 -6.21
N PHE A 254 8.31 -9.68 -6.10
CA PHE A 254 8.88 -9.05 -4.91
C PHE A 254 9.04 -7.57 -5.16
N LYS A 255 8.64 -6.72 -4.23
CA LYS A 255 8.66 -5.26 -4.38
C LYS A 255 9.40 -4.65 -3.21
N VAL A 256 10.59 -4.14 -3.47
CA VAL A 256 11.35 -3.37 -2.47
C VAL A 256 10.91 -1.94 -2.55
N TYR A 257 10.47 -1.38 -1.43
CA TYR A 257 10.03 0.01 -1.34
C TYR A 257 11.16 0.88 -0.80
N ILE A 258 11.32 2.05 -1.41
CA ILE A 258 12.12 3.15 -0.87
C ILE A 258 11.22 4.36 -0.63
N ALA A 259 11.58 5.18 0.35
CA ALA A 259 11.06 6.53 0.46
C ALA A 259 12.00 7.51 -0.26
N GLU A 260 11.50 8.69 -0.63
CA GLU A 260 12.30 9.79 -1.15
C GLU A 260 11.78 11.13 -0.60
N PHE A 261 12.65 11.84 0.11
CA PHE A 261 12.33 13.11 0.76
C PHE A 261 12.71 14.33 -0.09
N GLN A 262 13.49 14.18 -1.16
CA GLN A 262 13.84 15.26 -2.06
C GLN A 262 12.85 15.38 -3.23
N PHE A 263 12.12 16.48 -3.29
CA PHE A 263 11.08 16.73 -4.29
C PHE A 263 11.59 17.62 -5.43
N ASP A 264 12.18 17.00 -6.44
CA ASP A 264 12.54 17.64 -7.70
C ASP A 264 12.54 16.63 -8.87
N SER A 265 12.57 17.17 -10.08
CA SER A 265 12.51 16.37 -11.32
C SER A 265 13.77 15.51 -11.53
N GLU A 266 14.92 15.92 -11.00
CA GLU A 266 16.18 15.19 -11.14
C GLU A 266 16.14 13.90 -10.31
N THR A 267 15.75 14.02 -9.04
CA THR A 267 15.57 12.92 -8.10
C THR A 267 14.49 11.96 -8.58
N LEU A 268 13.37 12.49 -9.10
CA LEU A 268 12.31 11.70 -9.73
C LEU A 268 12.85 10.82 -10.86
N SER A 269 13.64 11.43 -11.76
CA SER A 269 14.22 10.72 -12.91
C SER A 269 15.28 9.71 -12.48
N ARG A 270 16.13 10.06 -11.51
CA ARG A 270 17.14 9.18 -10.92
C ARG A 270 16.49 7.95 -10.30
N ASN A 271 15.48 8.12 -9.44
CA ASN A 271 14.85 6.98 -8.76
C ASN A 271 14.06 6.12 -9.73
N TRP A 272 13.37 6.72 -10.70
CA TRP A 272 12.65 5.98 -11.74
C TRP A 272 13.57 5.10 -12.58
N THR A 273 14.75 5.60 -12.92
CA THR A 273 15.74 4.92 -13.79
C THR A 273 16.80 4.15 -13.01
N LEU A 274 16.73 4.12 -11.67
CA LEU A 274 17.78 3.57 -10.80
C LEU A 274 19.19 4.14 -11.13
N GLY A 275 19.26 5.46 -11.30
CA GLY A 275 20.47 6.18 -11.68
C GLY A 275 20.93 5.86 -13.11
N GLY A 276 19.98 5.72 -14.04
CA GLY A 276 20.26 5.38 -15.44
C GLY A 276 20.51 3.89 -15.73
N ARG A 277 20.45 3.01 -14.71
CA ARG A 277 20.57 1.55 -14.87
C ARG A 277 19.38 0.94 -15.63
N LEU A 278 18.22 1.60 -15.58
CA LEU A 278 17.05 1.31 -16.41
C LEU A 278 16.95 2.38 -17.50
N ASN A 279 17.27 2.00 -18.74
CA ASN A 279 17.35 2.94 -19.87
C ASN A 279 16.70 2.41 -21.15
N ASP A 280 15.93 1.33 -21.06
CA ASP A 280 15.21 0.78 -22.20
C ASP A 280 14.06 1.70 -22.66
N PRO A 281 13.59 1.58 -23.90
CA PRO A 281 12.53 2.44 -24.44
C PRO A 281 11.22 2.44 -23.64
N GLU A 282 10.82 1.30 -23.05
CA GLU A 282 9.61 1.22 -22.20
C GLU A 282 9.81 2.07 -20.93
N THR A 283 10.96 1.95 -20.27
CA THR A 283 11.31 2.76 -19.09
C THR A 283 11.34 4.26 -19.40
N LEU A 284 11.98 4.65 -20.50
CA LEU A 284 12.11 6.07 -20.89
C LEU A 284 10.77 6.67 -21.31
N LYS A 285 9.90 5.89 -21.97
CA LYS A 285 8.54 6.34 -22.26
C LYS A 285 7.73 6.53 -20.97
N GLY A 286 7.87 5.61 -20.02
CA GLY A 286 7.28 5.76 -18.69
C GLY A 286 7.77 7.02 -17.96
N LEU A 287 9.06 7.36 -18.09
CA LEU A 287 9.63 8.57 -17.49
C LEU A 287 9.04 9.85 -18.10
N GLU A 288 8.86 9.91 -19.42
CA GLU A 288 8.22 11.05 -20.08
C GLU A 288 6.81 11.32 -19.53
N LEU A 289 6.01 10.26 -19.38
CA LEU A 289 4.66 10.34 -18.81
C LEU A 289 4.68 10.72 -17.33
N LEU A 290 5.68 10.23 -16.59
CA LEU A 290 5.86 10.57 -15.19
C LEU A 290 6.23 12.05 -15.02
N GLN A 291 7.09 12.59 -15.88
CA GLN A 291 7.44 14.01 -15.89
C GLN A 291 6.23 14.89 -16.20
N GLU A 292 5.35 14.45 -17.12
CA GLU A 292 4.08 15.13 -17.37
C GLU A 292 3.21 15.18 -16.11
N LEU A 293 3.05 14.06 -15.39
CA LEU A 293 2.31 14.02 -14.13
C LEU A 293 2.94 14.93 -13.07
N TRP A 294 4.26 14.91 -12.93
CA TRP A 294 5.00 15.78 -12.01
C TRP A 294 4.71 17.26 -12.28
N THR A 295 4.79 17.69 -13.54
CA THR A 295 4.46 19.06 -13.93
C THR A 295 2.99 19.39 -13.69
N ALA A 296 2.08 18.46 -13.99
CA ALA A 296 0.64 18.70 -13.83
C ALA A 296 0.22 18.81 -12.36
N PHE A 297 0.79 18.00 -11.45
CA PHE A 297 0.52 18.10 -10.02
C PHE A 297 1.15 19.33 -9.38
N ASN A 298 2.28 19.82 -9.92
CA ASN A 298 2.96 21.02 -9.45
C ASN A 298 3.15 21.05 -7.91
N LEU A 299 3.61 19.92 -7.35
CA LEU A 299 3.81 19.76 -5.91
C LEU A 299 4.93 20.69 -5.41
N PRO A 300 4.88 21.15 -4.15
CA PRO A 300 5.96 21.93 -3.56
C PRO A 300 7.31 21.18 -3.63
N GLN A 301 8.30 21.87 -4.21
CA GLN A 301 9.65 21.33 -4.41
C GLN A 301 10.53 21.51 -3.16
N GLY A 302 11.60 20.72 -3.09
CA GLY A 302 12.64 20.82 -2.07
C GLY A 302 12.71 19.60 -1.14
N LEU A 303 13.65 19.68 -0.19
CA LEU A 303 13.84 18.64 0.82
C LEU A 303 12.72 18.70 1.86
N ARG A 304 12.09 17.55 2.11
CA ARG A 304 11.12 17.37 3.18
C ARG A 304 11.79 16.74 4.40
N GLU A 305 11.42 17.21 5.58
CA GLU A 305 11.79 16.53 6.82
C GLU A 305 10.95 15.26 6.98
N PRO A 306 11.53 14.17 7.54
CA PRO A 306 10.75 13.01 7.93
C PRO A 306 9.55 13.39 8.82
N PRO A 307 8.35 12.85 8.56
CA PRO A 307 7.18 13.16 9.37
C PRO A 307 7.37 12.68 10.79
N LYS A 308 7.05 13.55 11.75
CA LYS A 308 7.01 13.25 13.18
C LYS A 308 5.60 12.84 13.61
N PRO A 309 5.47 12.11 14.72
CA PRO A 309 4.21 11.92 15.44
C PRO A 309 3.31 13.17 15.46
N GLY A 310 2.17 13.12 14.77
CA GLY A 310 1.20 14.22 14.72
C GLY A 310 1.45 15.30 13.66
N ASP A 311 2.47 15.14 12.81
CA ASP A 311 2.68 16.01 11.64
C ASP A 311 1.57 15.82 10.60
N SER A 312 1.35 16.88 9.80
CA SER A 312 0.40 16.82 8.68
C SER A 312 0.90 15.90 7.55
N PRO A 313 -0.02 15.21 6.85
CA PRO A 313 0.27 14.40 5.66
C PRO A 313 1.03 15.11 4.54
N VAL A 314 1.03 16.46 4.44
CA VAL A 314 1.88 17.25 3.52
C VAL A 314 3.35 16.80 3.55
N ARG A 315 3.83 16.29 4.69
CA ARG A 315 5.23 15.89 4.88
C ARG A 315 5.58 14.50 4.34
N LEU A 316 4.64 13.82 3.69
CA LEU A 316 4.91 12.48 3.20
C LEU A 316 5.96 12.46 2.09
N PRO A 317 6.87 11.48 2.09
CA PRO A 317 7.84 11.30 1.02
C PRO A 317 7.15 10.72 -0.21
N PHE A 318 7.81 10.83 -1.38
CA PHE A 318 7.51 9.89 -2.46
C PHE A 318 7.81 8.47 -1.98
N LEU A 319 7.02 7.50 -2.42
CA LEU A 319 7.46 6.10 -2.38
C LEU A 319 7.82 5.64 -3.79
N TYR A 320 8.81 4.77 -3.89
CA TYR A 320 9.03 3.98 -5.08
C TYR A 320 9.00 2.52 -4.69
N ASN A 321 8.49 1.66 -5.55
CA ASN A 321 8.76 0.24 -5.47
C ASN A 321 9.43 -0.26 -6.74
N PHE A 322 10.25 -1.28 -6.56
CA PHE A 322 10.96 -1.95 -7.63
C PHE A 322 10.54 -3.42 -7.65
N GLU A 323 9.74 -3.77 -8.66
CA GLU A 323 9.19 -5.10 -8.84
C GLU A 323 10.25 -6.03 -9.46
N MET A 324 10.57 -7.09 -8.73
CA MET A 324 11.53 -8.12 -9.09
C MET A 324 10.82 -9.47 -9.18
N GLN A 325 11.38 -10.36 -10.00
CA GLN A 325 10.93 -11.74 -10.13
C GLN A 325 12.14 -12.59 -10.52
N SER A 326 12.18 -13.84 -10.05
CA SER A 326 13.22 -14.80 -10.45
C SER A 326 13.37 -14.86 -11.98
N GLY A 327 14.62 -14.85 -12.45
CA GLY A 327 14.94 -14.91 -13.87
C GLY A 327 14.82 -13.59 -14.65
N ARG A 328 14.31 -12.50 -14.06
CA ARG A 328 14.35 -11.17 -14.69
C ARG A 328 15.72 -10.51 -14.48
N LYS A 329 16.17 -9.78 -15.51
CA LYS A 329 17.45 -9.04 -15.46
C LYS A 329 17.33 -7.68 -14.80
N PHE A 330 16.20 -7.00 -14.95
CA PHE A 330 15.99 -5.65 -14.49
C PHE A 330 14.66 -5.54 -13.73
N PRO A 331 14.62 -4.82 -12.59
CA PRO A 331 13.38 -4.54 -11.89
C PRO A 331 12.47 -3.62 -12.71
N LYS A 332 11.18 -3.57 -12.37
CA LYS A 332 10.24 -2.56 -12.91
C LYS A 332 9.93 -1.50 -11.86
N SER A 333 10.05 -0.24 -12.24
CA SER A 333 9.78 0.90 -11.37
C SER A 333 8.29 1.22 -11.27
N LYS A 334 7.88 1.60 -10.05
CA LYS A 334 6.60 2.24 -9.76
C LYS A 334 6.83 3.34 -8.73
N VAL A 335 6.25 4.51 -8.95
CA VAL A 335 6.31 5.66 -8.03
C VAL A 335 4.94 5.89 -7.40
N TYR A 336 4.91 6.49 -6.21
CA TYR A 336 3.72 6.86 -5.45
C TYR A 336 3.83 8.34 -5.05
N PHE A 337 2.97 9.16 -5.64
CA PHE A 337 2.79 10.56 -5.26
C PHE A 337 2.00 10.64 -3.96
N PRO A 338 2.51 11.29 -2.91
CA PRO A 338 1.71 11.65 -1.75
C PRO A 338 0.80 12.79 -2.16
N LEU A 339 -0.50 12.54 -2.16
CA LEU A 339 -1.52 13.51 -2.58
C LEU A 339 -2.42 13.96 -1.41
N ALA A 340 -2.19 13.41 -0.22
CA ALA A 340 -2.83 13.91 0.99
C ALA A 340 -2.49 15.39 1.18
N ASP A 341 -3.47 16.18 1.62
CA ASP A 341 -3.42 17.63 1.76
C ASP A 341 -3.29 18.42 0.43
N VAL A 342 -3.47 17.76 -0.73
CA VAL A 342 -3.65 18.41 -2.04
C VAL A 342 -5.14 18.45 -2.37
N ASN A 343 -5.60 19.54 -2.98
CA ASN A 343 -7.01 19.74 -3.31
C ASN A 343 -7.57 18.62 -4.20
N ASP A 344 -8.65 17.98 -3.75
CA ASP A 344 -9.22 16.80 -4.41
C ASP A 344 -9.83 17.12 -5.78
N ARG A 345 -10.33 18.34 -6.00
CA ARG A 345 -10.78 18.80 -7.32
C ARG A 345 -9.61 18.99 -8.28
N ASP A 346 -8.50 19.58 -7.82
CA ASP A 346 -7.30 19.75 -8.65
C ASP A 346 -6.71 18.40 -9.05
N ILE A 347 -6.63 17.45 -8.12
CA ILE A 347 -6.20 16.08 -8.42
C ILE A 347 -7.13 15.43 -9.46
N ALA A 348 -8.45 15.54 -9.27
CA ALA A 348 -9.42 14.98 -10.21
C ALA A 348 -9.28 15.59 -11.62
N ASN A 349 -9.01 16.89 -11.72
CA ASN A 349 -8.76 17.58 -12.97
C ASN A 349 -7.47 17.08 -13.66
N VAL A 350 -6.37 16.95 -12.91
CA VAL A 350 -5.10 16.41 -13.43
C VAL A 350 -5.28 14.99 -13.96
N LEU A 351 -5.92 14.11 -13.18
CA LEU A 351 -6.15 12.72 -13.58
C LEU A 351 -7.07 12.63 -14.80
N THR A 352 -8.15 13.42 -14.84
CA THR A 352 -9.07 13.46 -15.99
C THR A 352 -8.35 13.91 -17.26
N ALA A 353 -7.57 14.98 -17.19
CA ALA A 353 -6.80 15.48 -18.34
C ALA A 353 -5.74 14.45 -18.80
N PHE A 354 -5.06 13.80 -17.87
CA PHE A 354 -4.09 12.75 -18.18
C PHE A 354 -4.75 11.55 -18.86
N PHE A 355 -5.90 11.09 -18.36
CA PHE A 355 -6.66 10.00 -18.96
C PHE A 355 -7.17 10.34 -20.36
N GLU A 356 -7.65 11.57 -20.59
CA GLU A 356 -8.10 12.03 -21.90
C GLU A 356 -6.94 11.99 -22.92
N LYS A 357 -5.77 12.52 -22.53
CA LYS A 357 -4.60 12.60 -23.41
C LYS A 357 -4.01 11.24 -23.76
N HIS A 358 -3.96 10.31 -22.80
CA HIS A 358 -3.26 9.03 -22.93
C HIS A 358 -4.19 7.84 -23.21
N GLY A 359 -5.28 8.09 -23.93
CA GLY A 359 -6.12 7.04 -24.53
C GLY A 359 -7.01 6.28 -23.54
N CYS A 360 -7.31 6.90 -22.39
CA CYS A 360 -8.18 6.38 -21.35
C CYS A 360 -9.47 7.23 -21.21
N ALA A 361 -9.99 7.75 -22.33
CA ALA A 361 -11.10 8.72 -22.37
C ALA A 361 -12.39 8.27 -21.66
N GLY A 362 -12.66 6.96 -21.59
CA GLY A 362 -13.78 6.43 -20.80
C GLY A 362 -13.63 6.68 -19.28
N LEU A 363 -12.39 6.62 -18.78
CA LEU A 363 -12.06 6.97 -17.41
C LEU A 363 -12.16 8.47 -17.18
N ALA A 364 -11.64 9.28 -18.12
CA ALA A 364 -11.71 10.74 -18.05
C ALA A 364 -13.15 11.23 -17.84
N LYS A 365 -14.11 10.69 -18.60
CA LYS A 365 -15.52 11.10 -18.53
C LYS A 365 -16.20 10.79 -17.21
N SER A 366 -15.78 9.73 -16.51
CA SER A 366 -16.51 9.22 -15.35
C SER A 366 -15.76 9.37 -14.03
N TYR A 367 -14.48 9.73 -14.04
CA TYR A 367 -13.63 9.75 -12.84
C TYR A 367 -14.21 10.65 -11.73
N THR A 368 -14.42 11.93 -12.03
CA THR A 368 -14.89 12.91 -11.05
C THR A 368 -16.30 12.58 -10.52
N GLU A 369 -17.21 12.16 -11.40
CA GLU A 369 -18.56 11.74 -11.02
C GLU A 369 -18.55 10.47 -10.16
N ASN A 370 -17.65 9.53 -10.43
CA ASN A 370 -17.50 8.33 -9.63
C ASN A 370 -16.93 8.66 -8.24
N LEU A 371 -15.96 9.58 -8.16
CA LEU A 371 -15.37 10.02 -6.90
C LEU A 371 -16.42 10.59 -5.93
N LEU A 372 -17.33 11.46 -6.43
CA LEU A 372 -18.45 11.99 -5.64
C LEU A 372 -19.42 10.91 -5.15
N GLN A 373 -19.52 9.80 -5.88
CA GLN A 373 -20.36 8.68 -5.45
C GLN A 373 -19.69 7.78 -4.40
N TYR A 374 -18.35 7.77 -4.35
CA TYR A 374 -17.59 7.06 -3.30
C TYR A 374 -17.68 7.81 -1.96
N PHE A 375 -17.74 9.15 -2.02
CA PHE A 375 -17.74 10.07 -0.90
C PHE A 375 -18.94 11.05 -0.97
N PRO A 376 -20.17 10.56 -0.76
CA PRO A 376 -21.35 11.39 -0.87
C PRO A 376 -21.32 12.53 0.16
N GLY A 377 -21.61 13.76 -0.29
CA GLY A 377 -21.68 14.94 0.56
C GLY A 377 -20.37 15.72 0.71
N VAL A 378 -19.27 15.25 0.13
CA VAL A 378 -18.01 16.00 0.09
C VAL A 378 -18.02 17.03 -1.05
N ASP A 379 -17.64 18.28 -0.75
CA ASP A 379 -17.28 19.25 -1.79
C ASP A 379 -15.79 19.11 -2.15
N LEU A 380 -15.52 18.64 -3.36
CA LEU A 380 -14.16 18.49 -3.87
C LEU A 380 -13.39 19.83 -3.95
N ALA A 381 -14.07 20.98 -4.02
CA ALA A 381 -13.39 22.28 -3.99
C ALA A 381 -12.69 22.55 -2.66
N GLU A 382 -13.24 22.01 -1.58
CA GLU A 382 -12.80 22.30 -0.21
C GLU A 382 -12.06 21.11 0.41
N SER A 383 -12.15 19.92 -0.20
CA SER A 383 -11.55 18.70 0.32
C SER A 383 -10.09 18.54 -0.11
N VAL A 384 -9.30 17.96 0.79
CA VAL A 384 -7.88 17.63 0.60
C VAL A 384 -7.53 16.22 1.12
N ALA A 385 -8.55 15.40 1.35
CA ALA A 385 -8.46 14.21 2.18
C ALA A 385 -8.80 12.92 1.43
N LEU A 386 -9.36 12.98 0.22
CA LEU A 386 -9.86 11.79 -0.47
C LEU A 386 -8.76 11.00 -1.17
N HIS A 387 -7.76 11.67 -1.73
CA HIS A 387 -6.64 11.02 -2.42
C HIS A 387 -5.41 10.95 -1.50
N ALA A 388 -5.17 9.80 -0.86
CA ALA A 388 -3.96 9.63 -0.06
C ALA A 388 -2.71 9.52 -0.95
N TRP A 389 -2.79 8.62 -1.94
CA TRP A 389 -1.68 8.33 -2.84
C TRP A 389 -2.15 8.11 -4.27
N LEU A 390 -1.31 8.49 -5.23
CA LEU A 390 -1.38 8.02 -6.59
C LEU A 390 -0.13 7.22 -6.93
N SER A 391 -0.26 5.93 -7.24
CA SER A 391 0.85 5.18 -7.84
C SER A 391 0.82 5.20 -9.37
N PHE A 392 1.98 5.28 -9.99
CA PHE A 392 2.16 5.21 -11.44
C PHE A 392 3.26 4.20 -11.81
N SER A 393 2.95 3.33 -12.76
CA SER A 393 3.92 2.52 -13.50
C SER A 393 3.54 2.47 -14.98
N TYR A 394 4.46 2.10 -15.85
CA TYR A 394 4.21 1.98 -17.28
C TYR A 394 4.68 0.63 -17.82
N SER A 395 3.95 0.10 -18.79
CA SER A 395 4.46 -0.91 -19.72
C SER A 395 3.79 -0.75 -21.08
N GLU A 396 4.45 -1.15 -22.16
CA GLU A 396 3.87 -1.12 -23.49
C GLU A 396 2.58 -1.96 -23.57
N LYS A 397 2.55 -3.07 -22.82
CA LYS A 397 1.41 -3.99 -22.77
C LYS A 397 0.17 -3.37 -22.17
N THR A 398 0.30 -2.63 -21.07
CA THR A 398 -0.87 -2.10 -20.32
C THR A 398 -1.10 -0.62 -20.55
N GLY A 399 -0.16 0.08 -21.18
CA GLY A 399 -0.06 1.53 -21.12
C GLY A 399 0.17 2.04 -19.69
N PRO A 400 -0.23 3.29 -19.41
CA PRO A 400 -0.26 3.84 -18.05
C PRO A 400 -1.02 2.91 -17.09
N TYR A 401 -0.36 2.52 -16.01
CA TYR A 401 -0.95 1.76 -14.92
C TYR A 401 -0.99 2.66 -13.69
N MET A 402 -2.18 3.16 -13.37
CA MET A 402 -2.39 4.14 -12.30
C MET A 402 -3.19 3.54 -11.17
N THR A 403 -2.91 3.94 -9.94
CA THR A 403 -3.71 3.54 -8.78
C THR A 403 -3.99 4.75 -7.92
N VAL A 404 -5.26 4.97 -7.61
CA VAL A 404 -5.64 5.89 -6.55
C VAL A 404 -5.91 5.11 -5.28
N TYR A 405 -5.26 5.51 -4.20
CA TYR A 405 -5.48 5.02 -2.84
C TYR A 405 -6.32 6.06 -2.11
N TYR A 406 -7.47 5.64 -1.59
CA TYR A 406 -8.43 6.56 -1.03
C TYR A 406 -8.32 6.70 0.48
N GLN A 407 -8.58 7.89 0.99
CA GLN A 407 -8.69 8.20 2.40
C GLN A 407 -10.04 8.82 2.72
N TRP A 408 -10.50 8.64 3.96
CA TRP A 408 -11.80 9.13 4.38
C TRP A 408 -11.68 10.43 5.17
N PRO A 409 -12.58 11.41 4.95
CA PRO A 409 -12.55 12.67 5.68
C PRO A 409 -12.59 12.49 7.21
N ASP A 410 -13.38 11.54 7.68
CA ASP A 410 -13.53 11.23 9.12
C ASP A 410 -12.53 10.17 9.63
N SER A 411 -11.53 9.80 8.82
CA SER A 411 -10.55 8.80 9.24
C SER A 411 -9.47 9.40 10.14
N PHE A 412 -9.48 8.97 11.41
CA PHE A 412 -8.61 9.53 12.47
C PHE A 412 -7.23 8.88 12.58
N ASN A 413 -6.72 8.25 11.52
CA ASN A 413 -5.40 7.62 11.52
C ASN A 413 -4.54 8.22 10.40
N GLN A 414 -3.89 9.34 10.70
CA GLN A 414 -2.83 9.90 9.84
C GLN A 414 -1.44 9.53 10.38
N CYS A 415 -1.22 8.26 10.75
CA CYS A 415 0.14 7.74 10.96
C CYS A 415 0.69 7.29 9.60
N HIS A 416 0.88 8.23 8.69
CA HIS A 416 1.55 7.92 7.43
C HIS A 416 3.07 7.91 7.66
N LEU A 417 3.70 6.76 7.43
CA LEU A 417 5.17 6.55 7.32
C LEU A 417 6.04 7.24 8.38
N THR A 418 5.90 6.89 9.67
CA THR A 418 6.98 7.14 10.65
C THR A 418 7.97 5.96 10.64
N ALA A 419 8.85 5.94 9.63
CA ALA A 419 9.93 4.94 9.54
C ALA A 419 11.21 5.52 8.91
N ALA A 420 11.46 6.82 9.06
CA ALA A 420 12.75 7.41 8.73
C ALA A 420 13.29 8.17 9.95
N SER A 421 14.56 7.91 10.25
CA SER A 421 15.40 8.44 11.33
C SER A 421 15.33 7.74 12.71
N SER A 422 16.26 6.79 12.88
CA SER A 422 17.13 6.68 14.05
C SER A 422 18.49 6.23 13.58
#